data_AF-A0A089P945-F1
#
_entry.id   AF-A0A089P945-F1
#
_cell.length_a   1.000
_cell.length_b   1.000
_cell.length_c   1.000
_cell.angle_alpha   90.00
_cell.angle_beta   90.00
_cell.angle_gamma   90.00
#
_symmetry.space_group_name_H-M   'P 1'
#
loop_
_entity.id
_entity.type
_entity.pdbx_description
1 polymer ?
#
loop_
_entity_poly.entity_id
_entity_poly.type
_entity_poly.pdbx_seq_one_letter_code
_entity_poly.pdbx_strand_id
1 'polypeptide(L)'
;MAKRYLLDFEKPLVELEKQIEQIKELARDSEVDVSQQLLQLETLAARRREEIFKSLTPAQKIQVARHPQRPSTLDFVQMFCDDWIELHGDRNGGDDMALIGGIGSINNRPVLMLGHQKGRDTKENVVRNFGMAKPGGYRKALRLMQHANRFALPILTFIDTPGAYAGLKAEEQGQGEAIARNLREMFGLKVPIVATVIGEGGSGGALGIGVADRLLMFEHSVYTVASPEACASILWRDAAKAPEAASALKITGKDLLKLGIIDEVLQEPSGGNNWAPLDAGNTLKEAIEKHLNALLQMPEDQLIEERYKKFRVLGKFIEANNIEEIYSEIPPKTE
;
A
#
# COMPACT_ATOMS: atom_id res chain seq x y z
N MET A 1 -1.14 -27.79 9.60
CA MET A 1 -0.82 -26.48 9.00
C MET A 1 -1.54 -25.39 9.78
N ALA A 2 -0.92 -24.23 10.00
CA ALA A 2 -1.60 -23.10 10.64
C ALA A 2 -2.87 -22.76 9.86
N LYS A 3 -3.95 -22.41 10.57
CA LYS A 3 -5.27 -22.12 9.99
C LYS A 3 -5.11 -20.92 9.04
N ARG A 4 -5.04 -21.17 7.72
CA ARG A 4 -4.96 -20.12 6.69
C ARG A 4 -6.16 -19.18 6.87
N TYR A 5 -5.89 -17.87 7.01
CA TYR A 5 -6.95 -16.87 6.99
C TYR A 5 -7.64 -16.94 5.63
N LEU A 6 -8.96 -17.11 5.63
CA LEU A 6 -9.72 -17.38 4.42
C LEU A 6 -10.57 -16.17 4.05
N LEU A 7 -10.40 -15.66 2.84
CA LEU A 7 -11.30 -14.66 2.28
C LEU A 7 -12.55 -15.33 1.72
N ASP A 8 -13.71 -14.68 1.86
CA ASP A 8 -15.00 -15.29 1.51
C ASP A 8 -15.08 -15.69 0.03
N PHE A 9 -14.46 -14.90 -0.86
CA PHE A 9 -14.44 -15.18 -2.29
C PHE A 9 -13.48 -16.31 -2.71
N GLU A 10 -12.60 -16.75 -1.80
CA GLU A 10 -11.71 -17.90 -2.02
C GLU A 10 -12.36 -19.24 -1.65
N LYS A 11 -13.57 -19.26 -1.06
CA LYS A 11 -14.25 -20.51 -0.65
C LYS A 11 -14.29 -21.60 -1.74
N PRO A 12 -14.64 -21.29 -3.01
CA PRO A 12 -14.65 -22.30 -4.07
C PRO A 12 -13.27 -22.92 -4.34
N LEU A 13 -12.20 -22.16 -4.12
CA LEU A 13 -10.82 -22.62 -4.30
C LEU A 13 -10.40 -23.53 -3.14
N VAL A 14 -10.79 -23.20 -1.91
CA VAL A 14 -10.41 -23.97 -0.72
C VAL A 14 -10.99 -25.38 -0.73
N GLU A 15 -12.20 -25.56 -1.23
CA GLU A 15 -12.79 -26.90 -1.36
C GLU A 15 -11.94 -27.78 -2.29
N LEU A 16 -11.46 -27.20 -3.38
CA LEU A 16 -10.63 -27.87 -4.36
C LEU A 16 -9.22 -28.13 -3.82
N GLU A 17 -8.63 -27.18 -3.09
CA GLU A 17 -7.34 -27.38 -2.39
C GLU A 17 -7.43 -28.46 -1.31
N LYS A 18 -8.55 -28.56 -0.58
CA LYS A 18 -8.78 -29.64 0.40
C LYS A 18 -8.89 -31.00 -0.27
N GLN A 19 -9.56 -31.09 -1.41
CA GLN A 19 -9.63 -32.34 -2.19
C GLN A 19 -8.24 -32.77 -2.68
N ILE A 20 -7.42 -31.81 -3.15
CA ILE A 20 -6.03 -32.08 -3.53
C ILE A 20 -5.24 -32.63 -2.35
N GLU A 21 -5.34 -31.99 -1.17
CA GLU A 21 -4.59 -32.43 0.01
C GLU A 21 -5.04 -33.82 0.49
N GLN A 22 -6.34 -34.10 0.49
CA GLN A 22 -6.86 -35.43 0.82
C GLN A 22 -6.36 -36.52 -0.14
N ILE A 23 -6.29 -36.22 -1.44
CA ILE A 23 -5.74 -37.14 -2.44
C ILE A 23 -4.24 -37.34 -2.22
N LYS A 24 -3.48 -36.28 -1.87
CA LYS A 24 -2.06 -36.39 -1.52
C LYS A 24 -1.84 -37.28 -0.29
N GLU A 25 -2.67 -37.14 0.73
CA GLU A 25 -2.60 -37.98 1.94
C GLU A 25 -2.92 -39.44 1.62
N LEU A 26 -4.00 -39.72 0.89
CA LEU A 26 -4.38 -41.09 0.50
C LEU A 26 -3.34 -41.76 -0.40
N ALA A 27 -2.67 -40.99 -1.28
CA ALA A 27 -1.61 -41.49 -2.14
C ALA A 27 -0.31 -41.80 -1.39
N ARG A 28 -0.07 -41.19 -0.22
CA ARG A 28 1.07 -41.56 0.63
C ARG A 28 0.84 -42.90 1.31
N ASP A 29 -0.43 -43.22 1.61
CA ASP A 29 -0.82 -44.42 2.36
C ASP A 29 -1.23 -45.59 1.44
N SER A 30 -1.25 -45.42 0.11
CA SER A 30 -1.64 -46.44 -0.87
C SER A 30 -0.67 -46.56 -2.05
N GLU A 31 -0.54 -47.74 -2.65
CA GLU A 31 0.27 -47.97 -3.87
C GLU A 31 -0.43 -47.48 -5.16
N VAL A 32 -1.47 -46.66 -5.05
CA VAL A 32 -2.27 -46.19 -6.20
C VAL A 32 -1.61 -44.95 -6.82
N ASP A 33 -1.27 -45.04 -8.12
CA ASP A 33 -0.78 -43.88 -8.86
C ASP A 33 -1.92 -42.89 -9.14
N VAL A 34 -1.93 -41.78 -8.41
CA VAL A 34 -2.87 -40.66 -8.59
C VAL A 34 -2.22 -39.45 -9.26
N SER A 35 -0.98 -39.57 -9.75
CA SER A 35 -0.17 -38.42 -10.20
C SER A 35 -0.87 -37.61 -11.29
N GLN A 36 -1.56 -38.28 -12.23
CA GLN A 36 -2.28 -37.63 -13.31
C GLN A 36 -3.53 -36.88 -12.81
N GLN A 37 -4.31 -37.47 -11.90
CA GLN A 37 -5.48 -36.83 -11.29
C GLN A 37 -5.06 -35.63 -10.44
N LEU A 38 -3.97 -35.77 -9.70
CA LEU A 38 -3.39 -34.68 -8.90
C LEU A 38 -3.00 -33.50 -9.79
N LEU A 39 -2.26 -33.74 -10.87
CA LEU A 39 -1.84 -32.70 -11.81
C LEU A 39 -3.05 -31.98 -12.43
N GLN A 40 -4.10 -32.72 -12.78
CA GLN A 40 -5.34 -32.14 -13.32
C GLN A 40 -6.02 -31.22 -12.29
N LEU A 41 -6.15 -31.66 -11.05
CA LEU A 41 -6.76 -30.86 -9.98
C LEU A 41 -5.91 -29.63 -9.63
N GLU A 42 -4.58 -29.77 -9.54
CA GLU A 42 -3.68 -28.65 -9.28
C GLU A 42 -3.73 -27.61 -10.41
N THR A 43 -3.79 -28.07 -11.67
CA THR A 43 -3.96 -27.18 -12.83
C THR A 43 -5.31 -26.44 -12.79
N LEU A 44 -6.38 -27.16 -12.44
CA LEU A 44 -7.70 -26.56 -12.27
C LEU A 44 -7.71 -25.54 -11.12
N ALA A 45 -7.08 -25.85 -9.98
CA ALA A 45 -6.94 -24.94 -8.84
C ALA A 45 -6.22 -23.65 -9.25
N ALA A 46 -5.09 -23.78 -9.92
CA ALA A 46 -4.29 -22.64 -10.37
C ALA A 46 -5.08 -21.73 -11.32
N ARG A 47 -5.77 -22.31 -12.30
CA ARG A 47 -6.64 -21.58 -13.23
C ARG A 47 -7.79 -20.87 -12.51
N ARG A 48 -8.46 -21.57 -11.58
CA ARG A 48 -9.56 -20.98 -10.79
C ARG A 48 -9.07 -19.82 -9.92
N ARG A 49 -7.92 -19.96 -9.28
CA ARG A 49 -7.29 -18.89 -8.50
C ARG A 49 -7.04 -17.67 -9.39
N GLU A 50 -6.47 -17.88 -10.58
CA GLU A 50 -6.21 -16.80 -11.53
C GLU A 50 -7.50 -16.10 -11.99
N GLU A 51 -8.56 -16.87 -12.32
CA GLU A 51 -9.87 -16.34 -12.70
C GLU A 51 -10.48 -15.46 -11.58
N ILE A 52 -10.40 -15.92 -10.33
CA ILE A 52 -10.90 -15.18 -9.16
C ILE A 52 -10.10 -13.88 -8.96
N PHE A 53 -8.77 -13.96 -8.91
CA PHE A 53 -7.92 -12.80 -8.59
C PHE A 53 -7.90 -11.75 -9.72
N LYS A 54 -8.09 -12.15 -10.99
CA LYS A 54 -8.24 -11.22 -12.12
C LYS A 54 -9.56 -10.43 -12.11
N SER A 55 -10.60 -10.97 -11.47
CA SER A 55 -11.95 -10.42 -11.49
C SER A 55 -12.39 -9.77 -10.16
N LEU A 56 -11.44 -9.51 -9.25
CA LEU A 56 -11.75 -8.91 -7.96
C LEU A 56 -12.40 -7.53 -8.09
N THR A 57 -13.53 -7.39 -7.40
CA THR A 57 -14.18 -6.10 -7.17
C THR A 57 -13.33 -5.20 -6.26
N PRO A 58 -13.55 -3.87 -6.24
CA PRO A 58 -12.86 -2.97 -5.31
C PRO A 58 -13.00 -3.40 -3.83
N ALA A 59 -14.19 -3.86 -3.43
CA ALA A 59 -14.44 -4.37 -2.08
C ALA A 59 -13.59 -5.62 -1.75
N GLN A 60 -13.47 -6.56 -2.70
CA GLN A 60 -12.64 -7.75 -2.51
C GLN A 60 -11.15 -7.40 -2.51
N LYS A 61 -10.70 -6.42 -3.30
CA LYS A 61 -9.32 -5.91 -3.24
C LYS A 61 -8.99 -5.33 -1.87
N ILE A 62 -9.90 -4.60 -1.23
CA ILE A 62 -9.71 -4.13 0.16
C ILE A 62 -9.47 -5.30 1.11
N GLN A 63 -10.22 -6.41 0.95
CA GLN A 63 -10.01 -7.60 1.78
C GLN A 63 -8.62 -8.22 1.58
N VAL A 64 -8.10 -8.22 0.34
CA VAL A 64 -6.72 -8.65 0.05
C VAL A 64 -5.70 -7.66 0.64
N ALA A 65 -5.90 -6.35 0.50
CA ALA A 65 -5.03 -5.32 1.08
C ALA A 65 -4.97 -5.41 2.61
N ARG A 66 -6.06 -5.82 3.26
CA ARG A 66 -6.19 -6.00 4.70
C ARG A 66 -5.83 -7.42 5.18
N HIS A 67 -5.35 -8.29 4.29
CA HIS A 67 -5.07 -9.67 4.65
C HIS A 67 -4.00 -9.74 5.76
N PRO A 68 -4.22 -10.45 6.89
CA PRO A 68 -3.30 -10.44 8.03
C PRO A 68 -1.88 -10.95 7.74
N GLN A 69 -1.73 -11.76 6.68
CA GLN A 69 -0.44 -12.27 6.21
C GLN A 69 0.09 -11.54 4.97
N ARG A 70 -0.49 -10.39 4.61
CA ARG A 70 0.07 -9.55 3.55
C ARG A 70 1.45 -9.04 4.02
N PRO A 71 2.50 -9.12 3.17
CA PRO A 71 3.82 -8.64 3.55
C PRO A 71 3.81 -7.17 3.98
N SER A 72 4.37 -6.91 5.15
CA SER A 72 4.55 -5.60 5.76
C SER A 72 5.91 -4.99 5.40
N THR A 73 6.18 -3.76 5.85
CA THR A 73 7.44 -3.06 5.54
C THR A 73 8.68 -3.89 5.88
N LEU A 74 8.76 -4.46 7.09
CA LEU A 74 9.93 -5.28 7.48
C LEU A 74 10.08 -6.55 6.64
N ASP A 75 8.99 -7.09 6.10
CA ASP A 75 9.05 -8.29 5.27
C ASP A 75 9.75 -7.98 3.95
N PHE A 76 9.41 -6.85 3.33
CA PHE A 76 10.09 -6.39 2.12
C PHE A 76 11.55 -6.01 2.38
N VAL A 77 11.84 -5.33 3.49
CA VAL A 77 13.22 -5.04 3.91
C VAL A 77 14.01 -6.34 4.03
N GLN A 78 13.47 -7.36 4.72
CA GLN A 78 14.16 -8.65 4.86
C GLN A 78 14.36 -9.40 3.54
N MET A 79 13.49 -9.20 2.54
CA MET A 79 13.57 -9.90 1.26
C MET A 79 14.68 -9.38 0.34
N PHE A 80 14.97 -8.08 0.37
CA PHE A 80 15.88 -7.48 -0.62
C PHE A 80 16.87 -6.43 -0.10
N CYS A 81 16.84 -6.08 1.20
CA CYS A 81 17.79 -5.15 1.79
C CYS A 81 18.97 -5.90 2.42
N ASP A 82 20.17 -5.49 2.04
CA ASP A 82 21.40 -5.88 2.71
C ASP A 82 21.76 -4.85 3.80
N ASP A 83 22.49 -5.25 4.85
CA ASP A 83 23.02 -4.37 5.90
C ASP A 83 21.99 -3.46 6.60
N TRP A 84 20.78 -3.97 6.85
CA TRP A 84 19.71 -3.21 7.48
C TRP A 84 20.05 -2.77 8.92
N ILE A 85 19.91 -1.47 9.19
CA ILE A 85 20.03 -0.85 10.51
C ILE A 85 18.78 0.01 10.76
N GLU A 86 17.91 -0.45 11.64
CA GLU A 86 16.74 0.31 12.09
C GLU A 86 17.15 1.49 12.98
N LEU A 87 16.54 2.66 12.75
CA LEU A 87 16.84 3.90 13.44
C LEU A 87 15.61 4.43 14.19
N HIS A 88 15.70 4.44 15.51
CA HIS A 88 14.59 4.74 16.40
C HIS A 88 14.45 6.22 16.80
N GLY A 89 13.24 6.60 17.19
CA GLY A 89 12.92 7.84 17.91
C GLY A 89 12.78 9.10 17.05
N ASP A 90 11.96 10.03 17.50
CA ASP A 90 11.72 11.34 16.86
C ASP A 90 12.57 12.49 17.43
N ARG A 91 13.35 12.22 18.49
CA ARG A 91 14.09 13.21 19.30
C ARG A 91 13.18 14.22 20.04
N ASN A 92 11.90 13.91 20.16
CA ASN A 92 10.88 14.71 20.82
C ASN A 92 10.04 13.87 21.82
N GLY A 93 10.63 12.79 22.34
CA GLY A 93 10.06 12.00 23.44
C GLY A 93 9.32 10.73 23.05
N GLY A 94 9.34 10.30 21.78
CA GLY A 94 8.69 9.06 21.36
C GLY A 94 9.44 8.27 20.28
N ASP A 95 9.28 6.95 20.32
CA ASP A 95 9.56 6.07 19.19
C ASP A 95 8.27 5.34 18.81
N ASP A 96 7.66 5.76 17.71
CA ASP A 96 6.41 5.17 17.26
C ASP A 96 6.65 3.88 16.49
N MET A 97 6.16 2.77 17.02
CA MET A 97 6.33 1.45 16.42
C MET A 97 5.47 1.27 15.15
N ALA A 98 4.43 2.08 14.94
CA ALA A 98 3.57 2.02 13.76
C ALA A 98 4.24 2.53 12.47
N LEU A 99 5.31 3.33 12.60
CA LEU A 99 6.07 3.86 11.48
C LEU A 99 7.55 3.66 11.75
N ILE A 100 8.18 2.75 11.03
CA ILE A 100 9.59 2.38 11.20
C ILE A 100 10.47 2.99 10.11
N GLY A 101 11.77 2.97 10.30
CA GLY A 101 12.71 3.32 9.25
C GLY A 101 14.15 3.13 9.65
N GLY A 102 15.02 3.09 8.66
CA GLY A 102 16.42 2.70 8.81
C GLY A 102 17.19 2.85 7.51
N ILE A 103 18.49 2.57 7.59
CA ILE A 103 19.40 2.60 6.45
C ILE A 103 19.76 1.16 6.12
N GLY A 104 19.90 0.86 4.84
CA GLY A 104 20.50 -0.37 4.37
C GLY A 104 20.96 -0.19 2.93
N SER A 105 21.15 -1.27 2.20
CA SER A 105 21.52 -1.21 0.80
C SER A 105 20.70 -2.13 -0.09
N ILE A 106 20.50 -1.71 -1.34
CA ILE A 106 19.90 -2.52 -2.41
C ILE A 106 20.91 -2.55 -3.54
N ASN A 107 21.42 -3.75 -3.87
CA ASN A 107 22.48 -3.95 -4.87
C ASN A 107 23.69 -3.01 -4.62
N ASN A 108 24.18 -2.98 -3.38
CA ASN A 108 25.28 -2.10 -2.92
C ASN A 108 25.00 -0.59 -2.98
N ARG A 109 23.77 -0.16 -3.26
CA ARG A 109 23.39 1.26 -3.18
C ARG A 109 22.80 1.54 -1.80
N PRO A 110 23.40 2.45 -0.99
CA PRO A 110 22.83 2.82 0.30
C PRO A 110 21.53 3.60 0.10
N VAL A 111 20.49 3.23 0.84
CA VAL A 111 19.15 3.83 0.77
C VAL A 111 18.58 4.00 2.17
N LEU A 112 17.73 5.01 2.36
CA LEU A 112 16.84 5.08 3.50
C LEU A 112 15.54 4.38 3.14
N MET A 113 15.11 3.42 3.95
CA MET A 113 13.78 2.82 3.86
C MET A 113 12.97 3.18 5.11
N LEU A 114 11.72 3.57 4.93
CA LEU A 114 10.78 3.81 6.02
C LEU A 114 9.37 3.42 5.59
N GLY A 115 8.50 3.15 6.56
CA GLY A 115 7.13 2.77 6.21
C GLY A 115 6.27 2.43 7.39
N HIS A 116 4.99 2.21 7.10
CA HIS A 116 4.04 1.74 8.08
C HIS A 116 4.31 0.27 8.40
N GLN A 117 4.28 -0.06 9.69
CA GLN A 117 4.46 -1.43 10.14
C GLN A 117 3.18 -1.89 10.83
N LYS A 118 2.45 -2.79 10.19
CA LYS A 118 1.38 -3.57 10.83
C LYS A 118 1.96 -4.77 11.58
N GLY A 119 1.20 -5.34 12.50
CA GLY A 119 1.59 -6.57 13.19
C GLY A 119 1.03 -7.83 12.51
N ARG A 120 1.73 -8.95 12.65
CA ARG A 120 1.30 -10.25 12.11
C ARG A 120 0.29 -10.97 13.00
N ASP A 121 0.28 -10.67 14.29
CA ASP A 121 -0.67 -11.20 15.26
C ASP A 121 -1.32 -10.10 16.11
N THR A 122 -2.26 -10.46 16.98
CA THR A 122 -2.99 -9.50 17.82
C THR A 122 -2.08 -8.72 18.76
N LYS A 123 -1.06 -9.35 19.34
CA LYS A 123 -0.15 -8.68 20.28
C LYS A 123 0.71 -7.67 19.54
N GLU A 124 1.28 -8.08 18.41
CA GLU A 124 2.09 -7.21 17.58
C GLU A 124 1.27 -6.05 17.02
N ASN A 125 0.03 -6.31 16.57
CA ASN A 125 -0.86 -5.26 16.08
C ASN A 125 -1.16 -4.19 17.14
N VAL A 126 -1.35 -4.58 18.40
CA VAL A 126 -1.54 -3.61 19.49
C VAL A 126 -0.29 -2.76 19.71
N VAL A 127 0.90 -3.38 19.72
CA VAL A 127 2.19 -2.66 19.87
C VAL A 127 2.43 -1.70 18.70
N ARG A 128 2.14 -2.14 17.48
CA ARG A 128 2.29 -1.40 16.23
C ARG A 128 1.09 -0.48 15.93
N ASN A 129 0.12 -0.38 16.84
CA ASN A 129 -1.11 0.39 16.66
C ASN A 129 -1.81 0.12 15.32
N PHE A 130 -1.78 -1.13 14.84
CA PHE A 130 -2.32 -1.57 13.55
C PHE A 130 -1.78 -0.76 12.34
N GLY A 131 -0.54 -0.25 12.43
CA GLY A 131 0.07 0.61 11.41
C GLY A 131 -0.48 2.05 11.39
N MET A 132 -1.26 2.45 12.39
CA MET A 132 -1.75 3.82 12.54
C MET A 132 -0.73 4.67 13.29
N ALA A 133 0.04 5.46 12.56
CA ALA A 133 1.05 6.34 13.15
C ALA A 133 0.43 7.47 13.97
N LYS A 134 1.05 7.76 15.10
CA LYS A 134 0.87 8.94 15.95
C LYS A 134 1.78 10.07 15.45
N PRO A 135 1.68 11.30 16.00
CA PRO A 135 2.48 12.43 15.52
C PRO A 135 3.99 12.18 15.59
N GLY A 136 4.45 11.46 16.62
CA GLY A 136 5.85 11.06 16.77
C GLY A 136 6.37 10.17 15.64
N GLY A 137 5.52 9.33 15.04
CA GLY A 137 5.87 8.53 13.87
C GLY A 137 6.19 9.39 12.66
N TYR A 138 5.34 10.37 12.34
CA TYR A 138 5.58 11.30 11.23
C TYR A 138 6.82 12.18 11.46
N ARG A 139 7.03 12.66 12.70
CA ARG A 139 8.24 13.41 13.07
C ARG A 139 9.51 12.56 12.95
N LYS A 140 9.46 11.29 13.36
CA LYS A 140 10.55 10.33 13.13
C LYS A 140 10.80 10.13 11.64
N ALA A 141 9.75 9.93 10.83
CA ALA A 141 9.87 9.80 9.39
C ALA A 141 10.59 11.01 8.78
N LEU A 142 10.17 12.23 9.13
CA LEU A 142 10.80 13.45 8.65
C LEU A 142 12.26 13.59 9.08
N ARG A 143 12.58 13.27 10.34
CA ARG A 143 13.96 13.26 10.84
C ARG A 143 14.84 12.33 9.99
N LEU A 144 14.34 11.14 9.66
CA LEU A 144 15.06 10.17 8.83
C LEU A 144 15.19 10.66 7.39
N MET A 145 14.13 11.20 6.79
CA MET A 145 14.18 11.78 5.45
C MET A 145 15.17 12.96 5.35
N GLN A 146 15.24 13.81 6.38
CA GLN A 146 16.24 14.88 6.44
C GLN A 146 17.67 14.35 6.58
N HIS A 147 17.85 13.23 7.29
CA HIS A 147 19.14 12.54 7.35
C HIS A 147 19.54 12.01 5.98
N ALA A 148 18.64 11.32 5.27
CA ALA A 148 18.87 10.87 3.91
C ALA A 148 19.21 12.02 2.95
N ASN A 149 18.47 13.13 3.03
CA ASN A 149 18.72 14.34 2.25
C ASN A 149 20.12 14.93 2.50
N ARG A 150 20.60 14.90 3.75
CA ARG A 150 21.94 15.39 4.10
C ARG A 150 23.07 14.53 3.53
N PHE A 151 22.86 13.22 3.47
CA PHE A 151 23.86 12.25 3.03
C PHE A 151 23.64 11.74 1.61
N ALA A 152 22.79 12.43 0.83
CA ALA A 152 22.46 12.08 -0.55
C ALA A 152 21.96 10.63 -0.72
N LEU A 153 21.22 10.11 0.27
CA LEU A 153 20.62 8.78 0.21
C LEU A 153 19.24 8.86 -0.45
N PRO A 154 18.94 8.02 -1.46
CA PRO A 154 17.58 7.85 -1.94
C PRO A 154 16.64 7.36 -0.83
N ILE A 155 15.38 7.75 -0.93
CA ILE A 155 14.34 7.44 0.06
C ILE A 155 13.31 6.50 -0.57
N LEU A 156 13.05 5.39 0.12
CA LEU A 156 12.00 4.43 -0.22
C LEU A 156 10.95 4.46 0.89
N THR A 157 9.70 4.75 0.54
CA THR A 157 8.60 4.75 1.52
C THR A 157 7.59 3.65 1.23
N PHE A 158 7.17 2.94 2.28
CA PHE A 158 6.20 1.86 2.19
C PHE A 158 4.90 2.22 2.93
N ILE A 159 3.82 2.34 2.16
CA ILE A 159 2.53 2.81 2.63
C ILE A 159 1.61 1.60 2.90
N ASP A 160 1.28 1.40 4.18
CA ASP A 160 0.34 0.37 4.63
C ASP A 160 -0.32 0.76 5.96
N THR A 161 -1.28 1.67 5.87
CA THR A 161 -2.01 2.18 7.02
C THR A 161 -3.49 2.35 6.70
N PRO A 162 -4.40 2.01 7.64
CA PRO A 162 -5.80 2.37 7.51
C PRO A 162 -6.01 3.89 7.70
N GLY A 163 -5.02 4.60 8.26
CA GLY A 163 -5.04 6.03 8.48
C GLY A 163 -4.15 6.44 9.65
N ALA A 164 -4.00 7.75 9.84
CA ALA A 164 -3.33 8.28 11.02
C ALA A 164 -4.15 7.93 12.28
N TYR A 165 -3.49 7.70 13.42
CA TYR A 165 -4.19 7.40 14.66
C TYR A 165 -5.06 8.58 15.11
N ALA A 166 -6.38 8.36 15.18
CA ALA A 166 -7.36 9.36 15.59
C ALA A 166 -7.71 9.24 17.08
N GLY A 167 -6.77 9.62 17.95
CA GLY A 167 -6.95 9.57 19.40
C GLY A 167 -6.66 10.91 20.08
N LEU A 168 -7.22 11.13 21.27
CA LEU A 168 -7.10 12.39 22.01
C LEU A 168 -5.65 12.86 22.18
N LYS A 169 -4.75 11.97 22.60
CA LYS A 169 -3.32 12.30 22.75
C LYS A 169 -2.64 12.64 21.42
N ALA A 170 -3.09 12.08 20.31
CA ALA A 170 -2.54 12.41 18.99
C ALA A 170 -2.95 13.83 18.58
N GLU A 171 -4.19 14.23 18.87
CA GLU A 171 -4.65 15.60 18.66
C GLU A 171 -3.91 16.60 19.56
N GLU A 172 -3.78 16.32 20.86
CA GLU A 172 -3.00 17.14 21.82
C GLU A 172 -1.55 17.33 21.36
N GLN A 173 -0.97 16.31 20.73
CA GLN A 173 0.40 16.33 20.21
C GLN A 173 0.53 16.85 18.78
N GLY A 174 -0.56 17.27 18.14
CA GLY A 174 -0.56 17.88 16.80
C GLY A 174 -0.44 16.89 15.65
N GLN A 175 -1.39 15.95 15.52
CA GLN A 175 -1.44 15.00 14.40
C GLN A 175 -1.53 15.70 13.04
N GLY A 176 -2.40 16.70 12.92
CA GLY A 176 -2.50 17.52 11.70
C GLY A 176 -1.21 18.28 11.38
N GLU A 177 -0.53 18.84 12.39
CA GLU A 177 0.75 19.55 12.21
C GLU A 177 1.84 18.59 11.73
N ALA A 178 1.99 17.43 12.37
CA ALA A 178 3.04 16.49 12.04
C ALA A 178 2.91 15.98 10.58
N ILE A 179 1.69 15.69 10.14
CA ILE A 179 1.41 15.32 8.74
C ILE A 179 1.68 16.51 7.82
N ALA A 180 1.09 17.68 8.08
CA ALA A 180 1.24 18.85 7.22
C ALA A 180 2.71 19.29 7.05
N ARG A 181 3.50 19.21 8.14
CA ARG A 181 4.92 19.50 8.11
C ARG A 181 5.66 18.49 7.24
N ASN A 182 5.37 17.19 7.34
CA ASN A 182 5.96 16.20 6.44
C ASN A 182 5.67 16.55 4.98
N LEU A 183 4.40 16.82 4.64
CA LEU A 183 4.02 17.17 3.26
C LEU A 183 4.86 18.34 2.73
N ARG A 184 4.95 19.42 3.51
CA ARG A 184 5.72 20.62 3.16
C ARG A 184 7.20 20.30 2.93
N GLU A 185 7.83 19.63 3.87
CA GLU A 185 9.27 19.38 3.83
C GLU A 185 9.67 18.38 2.74
N MET A 186 8.81 17.38 2.46
CA MET A 186 9.07 16.38 1.43
C MET A 186 9.19 16.98 0.02
N PHE A 187 8.50 18.09 -0.28
CA PHE A 187 8.67 18.79 -1.56
C PHE A 187 10.09 19.36 -1.76
N GLY A 188 10.78 19.72 -0.68
CA GLY A 188 12.12 20.34 -0.72
C GLY A 188 13.30 19.35 -0.65
N LEU A 189 13.05 18.04 -0.56
CA LEU A 189 14.13 17.05 -0.50
C LEU A 189 14.83 16.93 -1.86
N LYS A 190 16.16 16.93 -1.86
CA LYS A 190 17.02 16.92 -3.05
C LYS A 190 17.35 15.52 -3.55
N VAL A 191 16.96 14.50 -2.79
CA VAL A 191 17.20 13.09 -3.10
C VAL A 191 15.96 12.45 -3.72
N PRO A 192 16.12 11.43 -4.59
CA PRO A 192 15.00 10.66 -5.13
C PRO A 192 14.14 10.02 -4.05
N ILE A 193 12.83 10.07 -4.24
CA ILE A 193 11.83 9.45 -3.37
C ILE A 193 10.95 8.53 -4.21
N VAL A 194 10.94 7.24 -3.88
CA VAL A 194 10.01 6.26 -4.43
C VAL A 194 9.09 5.77 -3.31
N ALA A 195 7.81 6.12 -3.41
CA ALA A 195 6.77 5.64 -2.50
C ALA A 195 6.05 4.45 -3.11
N THR A 196 5.73 3.43 -2.30
CA THR A 196 4.93 2.28 -2.74
C THR A 196 3.78 2.02 -1.78
N VAL A 197 2.56 1.95 -2.28
CA VAL A 197 1.40 1.46 -1.51
C VAL A 197 1.42 -0.06 -1.51
N ILE A 198 1.90 -0.63 -0.41
CA ILE A 198 2.06 -2.08 -0.24
C ILE A 198 0.84 -2.77 0.36
N GLY A 199 -0.07 -2.03 1.00
CA GLY A 199 -1.35 -2.53 1.48
C GLY A 199 -2.43 -1.45 1.41
N GLU A 200 -2.73 -0.83 2.53
CA GLU A 200 -3.68 0.28 2.59
C GLU A 200 -3.01 1.66 2.54
N GLY A 201 -3.53 2.54 1.69
CA GLY A 201 -3.20 3.96 1.63
C GLY A 201 -4.32 4.80 2.25
N GLY A 202 -4.39 4.82 3.57
CA GLY A 202 -5.43 5.55 4.31
C GLY A 202 -5.17 7.05 4.46
N SER A 203 -5.87 7.86 3.66
CA SER A 203 -6.05 9.30 3.83
C SER A 203 -4.73 10.08 4.01
N GLY A 204 -4.77 11.18 4.77
CA GLY A 204 -3.60 11.98 5.12
C GLY A 204 -2.52 11.21 5.88
N GLY A 205 -2.89 10.11 6.55
CA GLY A 205 -1.94 9.26 7.25
C GLY A 205 -0.97 8.55 6.31
N ALA A 206 -1.49 8.05 5.19
CA ALA A 206 -0.67 7.52 4.10
C ALA A 206 0.11 8.63 3.38
N LEU A 207 -0.55 9.76 3.10
CA LEU A 207 0.05 10.88 2.39
C LEU A 207 1.23 11.52 3.15
N GLY A 208 1.24 11.43 4.48
CA GLY A 208 2.30 11.95 5.35
C GLY A 208 3.70 11.36 5.10
N ILE A 209 3.81 10.28 4.31
CA ILE A 209 5.08 9.75 3.75
C ILE A 209 4.97 9.45 2.25
N GLY A 210 3.96 10.00 1.57
CA GLY A 210 3.60 9.67 0.19
C GLY A 210 3.92 10.76 -0.84
N VAL A 211 4.50 11.89 -0.44
CA VAL A 211 4.99 12.92 -1.38
C VAL A 211 6.29 12.43 -2.00
N ALA A 212 6.23 11.94 -3.25
CA ALA A 212 7.33 11.24 -3.89
C ALA A 212 7.45 11.53 -5.38
N ASP A 213 8.66 11.35 -5.93
CA ASP A 213 8.93 11.49 -7.36
C ASP A 213 8.20 10.40 -8.15
N ARG A 214 8.17 9.18 -7.59
CA ARG A 214 7.40 8.04 -8.13
C ARG A 214 6.54 7.44 -7.02
N LEU A 215 5.27 7.20 -7.33
CA LEU A 215 4.29 6.56 -6.47
C LEU A 215 3.81 5.29 -7.17
N LEU A 216 4.24 4.15 -6.62
CA LEU A 216 3.92 2.82 -7.08
C LEU A 216 2.79 2.23 -6.22
N MET A 217 2.09 1.25 -6.75
CA MET A 217 1.00 0.62 -6.01
C MET A 217 0.84 -0.83 -6.45
N PHE A 218 0.81 -1.77 -5.50
CA PHE A 218 0.46 -3.15 -5.85
C PHE A 218 -1.00 -3.28 -6.30
N GLU A 219 -1.27 -4.25 -7.17
CA GLU A 219 -2.55 -4.40 -7.86
C GLU A 219 -3.77 -4.50 -6.94
N HIS A 220 -3.61 -5.13 -5.78
CA HIS A 220 -4.68 -5.32 -4.80
C HIS A 220 -4.55 -4.40 -3.58
N SER A 221 -3.53 -3.53 -3.53
CA SER A 221 -3.50 -2.40 -2.60
C SER A 221 -4.64 -1.42 -2.90
N VAL A 222 -4.95 -0.53 -1.95
CA VAL A 222 -5.94 0.54 -2.10
C VAL A 222 -5.40 1.88 -1.64
N TYR A 223 -5.78 2.99 -2.27
CA TYR A 223 -5.42 4.34 -1.82
C TYR A 223 -6.67 5.21 -1.83
N THR A 224 -7.03 5.79 -0.69
CA THR A 224 -8.32 6.48 -0.52
C THR A 224 -8.24 7.68 0.40
N VAL A 225 -9.06 8.70 0.14
CA VAL A 225 -9.19 9.89 1.00
C VAL A 225 -9.91 9.58 2.32
N ALA A 226 -10.80 8.58 2.33
CA ALA A 226 -11.54 8.12 3.50
C ALA A 226 -11.81 6.62 3.39
N SER A 227 -11.99 5.93 4.51
CA SER A 227 -12.38 4.51 4.44
C SER A 227 -13.75 4.38 3.75
N PRO A 228 -13.97 3.35 2.92
CA PRO A 228 -15.27 3.10 2.30
C PRO A 228 -16.41 3.01 3.33
N GLU A 229 -16.13 2.46 4.51
CA GLU A 229 -17.09 2.38 5.61
C GLU A 229 -17.48 3.77 6.12
N ALA A 230 -16.52 4.67 6.32
CA ALA A 230 -16.79 6.04 6.73
C ALA A 230 -17.56 6.80 5.64
N CYS A 231 -17.13 6.67 4.38
CA CYS A 231 -17.80 7.27 3.23
C CYS A 231 -19.27 6.82 3.12
N ALA A 232 -19.52 5.51 3.26
CA ALA A 232 -20.85 4.92 3.22
C ALA A 232 -21.75 5.44 4.37
N SER A 233 -21.21 5.51 5.59
CA SER A 233 -21.94 6.04 6.74
C SER A 233 -22.33 7.51 6.61
N ILE A 234 -21.58 8.31 5.86
CA ILE A 234 -21.84 9.75 5.67
C ILE A 234 -22.77 9.99 4.50
N LEU A 235 -22.42 9.48 3.31
CA LEU A 235 -23.13 9.79 2.07
C LEU A 235 -24.42 8.96 1.91
N TRP A 236 -24.40 7.71 2.38
CA TRP A 236 -25.55 6.81 2.29
C TRP A 236 -26.28 6.61 3.61
N ARG A 237 -25.73 7.10 4.73
CA ARG A 237 -26.24 6.83 6.10
C ARG A 237 -26.35 5.34 6.42
N ASP A 238 -25.53 4.53 5.76
CA ASP A 238 -25.55 3.07 5.87
C ASP A 238 -24.14 2.51 5.61
N ALA A 239 -23.48 2.01 6.66
CA ALA A 239 -22.15 1.43 6.56
C ALA A 239 -22.12 0.13 5.74
N ALA A 240 -23.26 -0.57 5.57
CA ALA A 240 -23.34 -1.76 4.75
C ALA A 240 -23.09 -1.44 3.26
N LYS A 241 -23.24 -0.18 2.85
CA LYS A 241 -22.95 0.30 1.49
C LYS A 241 -21.46 0.62 1.22
N ALA A 242 -20.56 0.08 2.04
CA ALA A 242 -19.13 0.19 1.83
C ALA A 242 -18.66 -0.34 0.44
N PRO A 243 -19.21 -1.44 -0.12
CA PRO A 243 -18.85 -1.90 -1.47
C PRO A 243 -19.20 -0.89 -2.58
N GLU A 244 -20.35 -0.24 -2.48
CA GLU A 244 -20.79 0.82 -3.39
C GLU A 244 -19.89 2.05 -3.25
N ALA A 245 -19.60 2.46 -2.02
CA ALA A 245 -18.69 3.57 -1.74
C ALA A 245 -17.27 3.31 -2.28
N ALA A 246 -16.72 2.10 -2.07
CA ALA A 246 -15.41 1.71 -2.61
C ALA A 246 -15.35 1.82 -4.14
N SER A 247 -16.43 1.43 -4.82
CA SER A 247 -16.55 1.50 -6.28
C SER A 247 -16.70 2.93 -6.81
N ALA A 248 -17.41 3.78 -6.06
CA ALA A 248 -17.61 5.19 -6.38
C ALA A 248 -16.33 6.01 -6.16
N LEU A 249 -15.56 5.72 -5.11
CA LEU A 249 -14.34 6.44 -4.75
C LEU A 249 -13.14 6.15 -5.68
N LYS A 250 -13.20 5.11 -6.54
CA LYS A 250 -12.14 4.80 -7.52
C LYS A 250 -10.76 4.59 -6.87
N ILE A 251 -10.74 3.77 -5.82
CA ILE A 251 -9.58 3.58 -4.92
C ILE A 251 -8.51 2.60 -5.42
N THR A 252 -8.73 1.95 -6.58
CA THR A 252 -7.86 0.86 -7.04
C THR A 252 -6.70 1.39 -7.88
N GLY A 253 -5.58 0.66 -7.95
CA GLY A 253 -4.42 1.08 -8.76
C GLY A 253 -4.77 1.36 -10.22
N LYS A 254 -5.66 0.56 -10.84
CA LYS A 254 -6.11 0.78 -12.23
C LYS A 254 -6.85 2.10 -12.39
N ASP A 255 -7.66 2.49 -11.41
CA ASP A 255 -8.39 3.75 -11.45
C ASP A 255 -7.45 4.94 -11.22
N LEU A 256 -6.58 4.83 -10.20
CA LEU A 256 -5.66 5.89 -9.82
C LEU A 256 -4.58 6.15 -10.88
N LEU A 257 -4.17 5.12 -11.62
CA LEU A 257 -3.28 5.26 -12.77
C LEU A 257 -3.97 6.05 -13.89
N LYS A 258 -5.25 5.75 -14.20
CA LYS A 258 -6.03 6.51 -15.19
C LYS A 258 -6.25 7.97 -14.78
N LEU A 259 -6.33 8.23 -13.48
CA LEU A 259 -6.43 9.58 -12.92
C LEU A 259 -5.09 10.32 -12.87
N GLY A 260 -3.96 9.66 -13.18
CA GLY A 260 -2.62 10.25 -13.11
C GLY A 260 -2.12 10.48 -11.68
N ILE A 261 -2.68 9.78 -10.69
CA ILE A 261 -2.29 9.92 -9.27
C ILE A 261 -1.07 9.06 -8.95
N ILE A 262 -1.00 7.86 -9.53
CA ILE A 262 0.13 6.92 -9.38
C ILE A 262 0.85 6.73 -10.71
N ASP A 263 2.10 6.28 -10.66
CA ASP A 263 2.97 6.13 -11.84
C ASP A 263 2.98 4.69 -12.38
N GLU A 264 2.80 3.69 -11.52
CA GLU A 264 2.84 2.28 -11.92
C GLU A 264 2.00 1.38 -11.00
N VAL A 265 1.32 0.40 -11.60
CA VAL A 265 0.65 -0.69 -10.89
C VAL A 265 1.52 -1.95 -10.95
N LEU A 266 2.00 -2.39 -9.80
CA LEU A 266 2.79 -3.62 -9.66
C LEU A 266 1.86 -4.83 -9.62
N GLN A 267 2.09 -5.80 -10.49
CA GLN A 267 1.28 -7.01 -10.52
C GLN A 267 1.51 -7.85 -9.26
N GLU A 268 0.45 -8.49 -8.77
CA GLU A 268 0.56 -9.45 -7.68
C GLU A 268 0.52 -10.88 -8.23
N PRO A 269 1.13 -11.86 -7.55
CA PRO A 269 0.99 -13.27 -7.91
C PRO A 269 -0.48 -13.70 -7.79
N SER A 270 -0.87 -14.74 -8.53
CA SER A 270 -2.20 -15.35 -8.40
C SER A 270 -2.40 -15.84 -6.96
N GLY A 271 -3.30 -15.21 -6.22
CA GLY A 271 -3.44 -15.40 -4.76
C GLY A 271 -3.10 -14.17 -3.90
N GLY A 272 -2.57 -13.10 -4.50
CA GLY A 272 -2.12 -11.90 -3.82
C GLY A 272 -0.74 -12.05 -3.19
N ASN A 273 -0.13 -10.95 -2.76
CA ASN A 273 1.23 -10.93 -2.20
C ASN A 273 1.43 -11.80 -0.95
N ASN A 274 0.35 -12.12 -0.21
CA ASN A 274 0.38 -13.06 0.91
C ASN A 274 0.58 -14.53 0.46
N TRP A 275 0.24 -14.86 -0.79
CA TRP A 275 0.36 -16.22 -1.32
C TRP A 275 1.79 -16.54 -1.76
N ALA A 276 2.44 -15.61 -2.46
CA ALA A 276 3.85 -15.73 -2.85
C ALA A 276 4.64 -14.45 -2.46
N PRO A 277 5.00 -14.31 -1.17
CA PRO A 277 5.71 -13.13 -0.67
C PRO A 277 7.06 -12.87 -1.33
N LEU A 278 7.81 -13.92 -1.67
CA LEU A 278 9.12 -13.80 -2.32
C LEU A 278 8.99 -13.21 -3.74
N ASP A 279 7.98 -13.63 -4.50
CA ASP A 279 7.69 -13.08 -5.83
C ASP A 279 7.26 -11.62 -5.74
N ALA A 280 6.48 -11.26 -4.71
CA ALA A 280 6.14 -9.88 -4.41
C ALA A 280 7.39 -9.04 -4.09
N GLY A 281 8.32 -9.58 -3.31
CA GLY A 281 9.60 -8.95 -3.00
C GLY A 281 10.44 -8.68 -4.26
N ASN A 282 10.55 -9.66 -5.15
CA ASN A 282 11.24 -9.50 -6.44
C ASN A 282 10.58 -8.43 -7.31
N THR A 283 9.25 -8.47 -7.43
CA THR A 283 8.47 -7.49 -8.20
C THR A 283 8.70 -6.07 -7.69
N LEU A 284 8.69 -5.89 -6.37
CA LEU A 284 8.94 -4.58 -5.76
C LEU A 284 10.37 -4.11 -5.96
N LYS A 285 11.35 -5.00 -5.76
CA LYS A 285 12.77 -4.71 -5.95
C LYS A 285 13.05 -4.23 -7.38
N GLU A 286 12.58 -4.96 -8.38
CA GLU A 286 12.76 -4.62 -9.80
C GLU A 286 12.14 -3.26 -10.14
N ALA A 287 10.93 -2.98 -9.64
CA ALA A 287 10.26 -1.70 -9.87
C ALA A 287 11.01 -0.54 -9.19
N ILE A 288 11.45 -0.72 -7.95
CA ILE A 288 12.26 0.27 -7.23
C ILE A 288 13.54 0.56 -8.01
N GLU A 289 14.26 -0.46 -8.47
CA GLU A 289 15.51 -0.29 -9.22
C GLU A 289 15.29 0.45 -10.54
N LYS A 290 14.26 0.07 -11.30
CA LYS A 290 13.85 0.73 -12.55
C LYS A 290 13.63 2.23 -12.32
N HIS A 291 12.79 2.59 -11.36
CA HIS A 291 12.46 4.00 -11.09
C HIS A 291 13.63 4.76 -10.50
N LEU A 292 14.34 4.17 -9.55
CA LEU A 292 15.45 4.83 -8.89
C LEU A 292 16.62 5.08 -9.85
N ASN A 293 16.92 4.15 -10.76
CA ASN A 293 17.95 4.35 -11.79
C ASN A 293 17.60 5.50 -12.74
N ALA A 294 16.31 5.69 -13.08
CA ALA A 294 15.89 6.82 -13.89
C ALA A 294 15.99 8.15 -13.11
N LEU A 295 15.55 8.17 -11.85
CA LEU A 295 15.57 9.39 -11.02
C LEU A 295 16.99 9.86 -10.68
N LEU A 296 17.93 8.93 -10.49
CA LEU A 296 19.33 9.28 -10.18
C LEU A 296 20.08 9.92 -11.36
N GLN A 297 19.54 9.84 -12.57
CA GLN A 297 20.09 10.54 -13.74
C GLN A 297 19.62 12.00 -13.82
N MET A 298 18.67 12.41 -12.98
CA MET A 298 18.13 13.76 -12.96
C MET A 298 18.96 14.66 -12.02
N PRO A 299 19.26 15.91 -12.43
CA PRO A 299 19.79 16.93 -11.53
C PRO A 299 18.83 17.24 -10.36
N GLU A 300 19.37 17.63 -9.20
CA GLU A 300 18.57 17.93 -7.99
C GLU A 300 17.44 18.93 -8.24
N ASP A 301 17.73 20.02 -8.97
CA ASP A 301 16.75 21.07 -9.26
C ASP A 301 15.61 20.56 -10.15
N GLN A 302 15.93 19.66 -11.09
CA GLN A 302 14.92 19.01 -11.94
C GLN A 302 14.05 18.05 -11.13
N LEU A 303 14.66 17.28 -10.22
CA LEU A 303 13.93 16.36 -9.34
C LEU A 303 12.88 17.10 -8.50
N ILE A 304 13.28 18.20 -7.86
CA ILE A 304 12.38 19.03 -7.04
C ILE A 304 11.26 19.63 -7.89
N GLU A 305 11.60 20.17 -9.06
CA GLU A 305 10.63 20.80 -9.97
C GLU A 305 9.62 19.79 -10.54
N GLU A 306 10.07 18.59 -10.93
CA GLU A 306 9.18 17.52 -11.39
C GLU A 306 8.26 17.03 -10.28
N ARG A 307 8.79 16.88 -9.06
CA ARG A 307 7.96 16.54 -7.89
C ARG A 307 6.91 17.61 -7.65
N TYR A 308 7.27 18.89 -7.67
CA TYR A 308 6.30 19.97 -7.50
C TYR A 308 5.23 19.94 -8.59
N LYS A 309 5.63 19.86 -9.87
CA LYS A 309 4.71 19.79 -11.02
C LYS A 309 3.75 18.63 -10.93
N LYS A 310 4.23 17.42 -10.59
CA LYS A 310 3.43 16.21 -10.44
C LYS A 310 2.24 16.44 -9.52
N PHE A 311 2.44 17.06 -8.36
CA PHE A 311 1.34 17.33 -7.42
C PHE A 311 0.53 18.58 -7.82
N ARG A 312 1.16 19.59 -8.43
CA ARG A 312 0.52 20.87 -8.77
C ARG A 312 -0.58 20.75 -9.83
N VAL A 313 -0.48 19.76 -10.72
CA VAL A 313 -1.47 19.46 -11.78
C VAL A 313 -2.62 18.58 -11.30
N LEU A 314 -2.59 18.08 -10.07
CA LEU A 314 -3.67 17.24 -9.54
C LEU A 314 -4.90 18.09 -9.22
N GLY A 315 -6.05 17.67 -9.75
CA GLY A 315 -7.33 18.35 -9.61
C GLY A 315 -7.87 18.82 -10.96
N LYS A 316 -9.18 18.65 -11.15
CA LYS A 316 -9.90 19.18 -12.32
C LYS A 316 -11.01 20.08 -11.81
N PHE A 317 -11.07 21.28 -12.37
CA PHE A 317 -12.10 22.27 -12.06
C PHE A 317 -12.46 23.01 -13.35
N ILE A 318 -13.63 23.63 -13.37
CA ILE A 318 -14.09 24.41 -14.51
C ILE A 318 -13.92 25.89 -14.17
N GLU A 319 -13.35 26.64 -15.10
CA GLU A 319 -13.15 28.09 -14.94
C GLU A 319 -14.49 28.83 -15.07
N ALA A 320 -14.64 29.92 -14.31
CA ALA A 320 -15.91 30.63 -14.14
C ALA A 320 -16.50 31.23 -15.44
N ASN A 321 -15.72 31.32 -16.52
CA ASN A 321 -16.16 31.90 -17.78
C ASN A 321 -17.13 30.99 -18.58
N ASN A 322 -17.34 29.74 -18.16
CA ASN A 322 -18.20 28.76 -18.85
C ASN A 322 -19.43 28.32 -18.03
N ILE A 323 -19.82 29.09 -16.99
CA ILE A 323 -20.87 28.69 -16.05
C ILE A 323 -22.23 28.45 -16.73
N GLU A 324 -22.57 29.23 -17.76
CA GLU A 324 -23.88 29.12 -18.44
C GLU A 324 -24.03 27.82 -19.26
N GLU A 325 -22.95 27.36 -19.93
CA GLU A 325 -22.97 26.07 -20.65
C GLU A 325 -23.14 24.89 -19.67
N ILE A 326 -22.52 24.94 -18.50
CA ILE A 326 -22.54 23.84 -17.52
C ILE A 326 -23.93 23.66 -16.91
N TYR A 327 -24.62 24.74 -16.57
CA TYR A 327 -25.98 24.64 -16.03
C TYR A 327 -26.97 24.04 -17.04
N SER A 328 -26.70 24.11 -18.34
CA SER A 328 -27.53 23.46 -19.36
C SER A 328 -27.28 21.95 -19.50
N GLU A 329 -26.15 21.43 -19.01
CA GLU A 329 -25.79 20.00 -19.07
C GLU A 329 -26.09 19.24 -17.76
N ILE A 330 -26.32 19.94 -16.65
CA ILE A 330 -26.68 19.29 -15.38
C ILE A 330 -28.13 18.80 -15.49
N PRO A 331 -28.40 17.48 -15.42
CA PRO A 331 -29.76 16.98 -15.43
C PRO A 331 -30.54 17.58 -14.25
N PRO A 332 -31.82 17.96 -14.45
CA PRO A 332 -32.63 18.52 -13.38
C PRO A 332 -32.64 17.54 -12.19
N LYS A 333 -32.53 18.09 -10.97
CA LYS A 333 -32.65 17.28 -9.75
C LYS A 333 -33.95 16.49 -9.84
N THR A 334 -33.85 15.17 -9.86
CA THR A 334 -35.01 14.30 -9.65
C THR A 334 -35.56 14.58 -8.26
N GLU A 335 -36.84 14.98 -8.19
CA GLU A 335 -37.61 15.12 -6.95
C GLU A 335 -37.69 13.81 -6.15
#